data_AF-R4FNU5-F1
#
_entry.id   AF-R4FNU5-F1
#
_cell.length_a   1.000
_cell.length_b   1.000
_cell.length_c   1.000
_cell.angle_alpha   90.00
_cell.angle_beta   90.00
_cell.angle_gamma   90.00
#
_symmetry.space_group_name_H-M   'P 1'
#
loop_
_entity.id
_entity.type
_entity.pdbx_description
1 polymer ?
#
loop_
_entity_poly.entity_id
_entity_poly.type
_entity_poly.pdbx_seq_one_letter_code
_entity_poly.pdbx_strand_id
1 'polypeptide(L)'
;MVIYKLCLMFYLFCFVLISIKNVICQDNIIVHLFEWKFNDIARECREFLGPYGYHGVQVSPVNEYAISEGRPWSERYQPFSYKIISRSGNVEEFFAMVQACNKANVTVYVDVVFNHMSATLSPGAKGIGGSTADTKNKYYPAVPYAYKNFHKTCEILSYQDAQQVRNCELDGLHDLDHSQLYVRKKVINYLNTLLKLGVGGFRVDAAKHMWPAQLKEIYDQLDDLSTDAGFSAGSRPFIYQEVIDYGGEAIKATEYTDFGHVTEFRYGIELSRAFRGKNLLKWLRSFGPDWNLMPSKSALVFIDNHDTQRSGGDFLTYKDSRKYKMAVGFMLSWPYGTKRVMSSFDFSSRDQGPPHNPDMTIKDVTINPDMTCNNGWICEHRWRQIYNMVGFSNIVKGTFVENFWDNGSNQIAYCRGNKGFIAINGNNYDLNQTLMTCLPAGLYCDIISGLKREHKCTGKSVEVDDNGKAQIHLSTHDEDGILAIHIQSRLESIRNLGGVPDSIVYYK
;
A
#
# COMPACT_ATOMS: atom_id res chain seq x y z
N MET A 1 -61.97 11.30 -36.04
CA MET A 1 -61.37 12.55 -36.56
C MET A 1 -60.44 13.08 -35.46
N VAL A 2 -59.11 13.01 -35.69
CA VAL A 2 -58.04 13.91 -35.14
C VAL A 2 -57.91 13.96 -33.60
N ILE A 3 -56.97 13.25 -32.96
CA ILE A 3 -55.55 13.61 -32.65
C ILE A 3 -55.39 14.89 -31.81
N TYR A 4 -54.76 14.80 -30.63
CA TYR A 4 -53.62 15.59 -30.08
C TYR A 4 -53.37 15.07 -28.64
N LYS A 5 -52.28 14.31 -28.39
CA LYS A 5 -50.95 14.74 -27.88
C LYS A 5 -51.00 15.49 -26.53
N LEU A 6 -50.08 15.36 -25.56
CA LEU A 6 -48.95 14.47 -25.27
C LEU A 6 -48.45 14.91 -23.86
N CYS A 7 -48.04 13.98 -22.99
CA CYS A 7 -46.85 14.04 -22.09
C CYS A 7 -47.08 13.21 -20.82
N LEU A 8 -46.70 11.92 -20.87
CA LEU A 8 -46.35 11.17 -19.67
C LEU A 8 -44.84 11.35 -19.46
N MET A 9 -44.45 12.14 -18.46
CA MET A 9 -43.08 12.17 -17.96
C MET A 9 -42.79 10.86 -17.23
N PHE A 10 -41.97 10.00 -17.83
CA PHE A 10 -41.30 8.91 -17.12
C PHE A 10 -40.22 9.52 -16.23
N TYR A 11 -40.45 9.52 -14.91
CA TYR A 11 -39.38 9.75 -13.94
C TYR A 11 -38.51 8.50 -13.88
N LEU A 12 -37.37 8.54 -14.58
CA LEU A 12 -36.28 7.59 -14.38
C LEU A 12 -35.61 7.94 -13.05
N PHE A 13 -35.95 7.25 -11.97
CA PHE A 13 -35.20 7.33 -10.71
C PHE A 13 -33.85 6.65 -10.91
N CYS A 14 -32.84 7.43 -11.30
CA CYS A 14 -31.46 7.03 -11.24
C CYS A 14 -31.05 7.04 -9.76
N PHE A 15 -31.12 5.88 -9.11
CA PHE A 15 -30.49 5.69 -7.81
C PHE A 15 -28.97 5.76 -8.00
N VAL A 16 -28.41 6.97 -7.89
CA VAL A 16 -26.98 7.12 -7.63
C VAL A 16 -26.77 6.61 -6.20
N LEU A 17 -26.27 5.38 -6.07
CA LEU A 17 -25.70 4.90 -4.82
C LEU A 17 -24.48 5.78 -4.51
N ILE A 18 -24.70 6.87 -3.78
CA ILE A 18 -23.62 7.63 -3.16
C ILE A 18 -23.03 6.70 -2.09
N SER A 19 -21.94 6.02 -2.44
CA SER A 19 -21.16 5.26 -1.48
C SER A 19 -20.50 6.24 -0.52
N ILE A 20 -21.11 6.42 0.64
CA ILE A 20 -20.54 7.20 1.75
C ILE A 20 -19.27 6.46 2.21
N LYS A 21 -18.08 7.09 2.07
CA LYS A 21 -16.84 6.52 2.58
C LYS A 21 -16.80 6.64 4.10
N ASN A 22 -17.19 5.55 4.78
CA ASN A 22 -16.82 5.36 6.18
C ASN A 22 -15.36 4.90 6.23
N VAL A 23 -14.53 5.62 6.97
CA VAL A 23 -13.15 5.24 7.27
C VAL A 23 -13.16 4.09 8.29
N ILE A 24 -13.63 2.91 7.88
CA ILE A 24 -13.36 1.67 8.60
C ILE A 24 -12.05 1.13 8.01
N CYS A 25 -10.92 1.63 8.53
CA CYS A 25 -9.58 1.31 8.02
C CYS A 25 -9.13 -0.13 8.26
N GLN A 26 -9.89 -0.90 9.03
CA GLN A 26 -9.62 -2.32 9.18
C GLN A 26 -9.87 -3.03 7.83
N ASP A 27 -8.81 -3.65 7.32
CA ASP A 27 -8.74 -4.37 6.03
C ASP A 27 -8.60 -3.52 4.76
N ASN A 28 -8.17 -2.25 4.87
CA ASN A 28 -7.79 -1.49 3.66
C ASN A 28 -6.55 -2.11 2.98
N ILE A 29 -6.53 -1.99 1.65
CA ILE A 29 -5.43 -2.46 0.80
C ILE A 29 -4.91 -1.25 0.05
N ILE A 30 -3.69 -0.87 0.39
CA ILE A 30 -3.01 0.33 -0.10
C ILE A 30 -1.94 -0.12 -1.09
N VAL A 31 -1.78 0.58 -2.21
CA VAL A 31 -0.58 0.44 -3.06
C VAL A 31 0.36 1.60 -2.82
N HIS A 32 1.67 1.36 -2.73
CA HIS A 32 2.67 2.42 -2.76
C HIS A 32 3.17 2.61 -4.20
N LEU A 33 2.65 3.62 -4.90
CA LEU A 33 3.11 3.98 -6.25
C LEU A 33 4.37 4.85 -6.15
N PHE A 34 5.49 4.19 -5.88
CA PHE A 34 6.73 4.86 -5.50
C PHE A 34 7.35 5.62 -6.68
N GLU A 35 7.61 6.92 -6.48
CA GLU A 35 8.13 7.87 -7.49
C GLU A 35 7.19 8.22 -8.65
N TRP A 36 5.94 7.75 -8.67
CA TRP A 36 5.03 8.04 -9.78
C TRP A 36 4.65 9.53 -9.85
N LYS A 37 4.37 10.01 -11.06
CA LYS A 37 3.84 11.36 -11.29
C LYS A 37 2.36 11.43 -10.95
N PHE A 38 1.89 12.61 -10.54
CA PHE A 38 0.49 12.81 -10.15
C PHE A 38 -0.48 12.48 -11.29
N ASN A 39 -0.17 12.87 -12.52
CA ASN A 39 -1.02 12.57 -13.68
C ASN A 39 -1.10 11.05 -13.98
N ASP A 40 -0.01 10.31 -13.75
CA ASP A 40 0.00 8.86 -13.93
C ASP A 40 -0.82 8.18 -12.83
N ILE A 41 -0.68 8.61 -11.57
CA ILE A 41 -1.50 8.11 -10.45
C ILE A 41 -2.98 8.42 -10.67
N ALA A 42 -3.33 9.61 -11.17
CA ALA A 42 -4.70 9.99 -11.47
C ALA A 42 -5.34 9.06 -12.52
N ARG A 43 -4.58 8.70 -13.56
CA ARG A 43 -5.00 7.72 -14.57
C ARG A 43 -5.14 6.33 -13.95
N GLU A 44 -4.14 5.90 -13.19
CA GLU A 44 -4.07 4.60 -12.54
C GLU A 44 -5.22 4.36 -11.57
N CYS A 45 -5.61 5.39 -10.80
CA CYS A 45 -6.76 5.34 -9.92
C CYS A 45 -8.07 5.01 -10.66
N ARG A 46 -8.29 5.65 -11.82
CA ARG A 46 -9.53 5.50 -12.61
C ARG A 46 -9.55 4.20 -13.39
N GLU A 47 -8.44 3.84 -14.00
CA GLU A 47 -8.36 2.75 -14.96
C GLU A 47 -8.06 1.39 -14.31
N PHE A 48 -7.43 1.39 -13.13
CA PHE A 48 -6.97 0.16 -12.50
C PHE A 48 -7.28 0.07 -11.01
N LEU A 49 -6.76 0.96 -10.16
CA LEU A 49 -6.88 0.77 -8.71
C LEU A 49 -8.32 0.68 -8.22
N GLY A 50 -9.19 1.61 -8.64
CA GLY A 50 -10.61 1.58 -8.32
C GLY A 50 -11.31 0.32 -8.85
N PRO A 51 -11.27 0.05 -10.17
CA PRO A 51 -11.89 -1.15 -10.76
C PRO A 51 -11.40 -2.49 -10.20
N TYR A 52 -10.14 -2.58 -9.76
CA TYR A 52 -9.54 -3.80 -9.19
C TYR A 52 -9.59 -3.86 -7.66
N GLY A 53 -10.29 -2.91 -7.01
CA GLY A 53 -10.62 -2.98 -5.59
C GLY A 53 -9.50 -2.61 -4.64
N TYR A 54 -8.51 -1.84 -5.08
CA TYR A 54 -7.60 -1.16 -4.16
C TYR A 54 -8.33 -0.01 -3.45
N HIS A 55 -8.09 0.12 -2.14
CA HIS A 55 -8.76 1.11 -1.31
C HIS A 55 -8.00 2.44 -1.22
N GLY A 56 -6.71 2.43 -1.53
CA GLY A 56 -5.91 3.65 -1.51
C GLY A 56 -4.54 3.53 -2.13
N VAL A 57 -3.91 4.68 -2.27
CA VAL A 57 -2.58 4.88 -2.83
C VAL A 57 -1.74 5.69 -1.85
N GLN A 58 -0.58 5.16 -1.46
CA GLN A 58 0.49 5.96 -0.87
C GLN A 58 1.28 6.62 -2.00
N VAL A 59 1.47 7.93 -1.91
CA VAL A 59 2.33 8.71 -2.81
C VAL A 59 3.65 9.06 -2.12
N SER A 60 4.72 9.16 -2.89
CA SER A 60 6.00 9.68 -2.41
C SER A 60 5.88 11.13 -1.88
N PRO A 61 6.88 11.65 -1.13
CA PRO A 61 6.82 13.01 -0.60
C PRO A 61 6.50 14.05 -1.68
N VAL A 62 5.50 14.88 -1.37
CA VAL A 62 4.92 15.88 -2.30
C VAL A 62 5.44 17.28 -2.05
N ASN A 63 6.04 17.51 -0.89
CA ASN A 63 6.64 18.78 -0.55
C ASN A 63 7.98 18.99 -1.27
N GLU A 64 8.39 20.25 -1.37
CA GLU A 64 9.68 20.62 -1.94
C GLU A 64 10.84 20.04 -1.14
N TYR A 65 11.73 19.35 -1.85
CA TYR A 65 12.94 18.72 -1.33
C TYR A 65 14.17 19.13 -2.14
N ALA A 66 15.34 18.74 -1.63
CA ALA A 66 16.65 19.02 -2.20
C ALA A 66 16.83 18.43 -3.59
N ILE A 67 17.43 19.18 -4.53
CA ILE A 67 17.94 18.58 -5.76
C ILE A 67 19.33 17.99 -5.46
N SER A 68 19.47 16.67 -5.58
CA SER A 68 20.74 15.97 -5.41
C SER A 68 21.31 15.53 -6.77
N GLU A 69 22.63 15.49 -6.90
CA GLU A 69 23.28 14.98 -8.11
C GLU A 69 22.87 13.53 -8.38
N GLY A 70 22.63 13.17 -9.65
CA GLY A 70 22.15 11.83 -10.03
C GLY A 70 20.69 11.55 -9.70
N ARG A 71 19.99 12.49 -9.05
CA ARG A 71 18.56 12.42 -8.68
C ARG A 71 18.15 11.11 -7.98
N PRO A 72 18.88 10.70 -6.92
CA PRO A 72 18.55 9.50 -6.16
C PRO A 72 17.13 9.59 -5.60
N TRP A 73 16.46 8.47 -5.41
CA TRP A 73 15.10 8.44 -4.84
C TRP A 73 15.07 9.07 -3.44
N SER A 74 16.15 8.93 -2.67
CA SER A 74 16.29 9.46 -1.32
C SER A 74 16.34 10.99 -1.26
N GLU A 75 16.53 11.69 -2.39
CA GLU A 75 16.46 13.15 -2.43
C GLU A 75 15.11 13.69 -1.92
N ARG A 76 14.02 12.90 -2.11
CA ARG A 76 12.67 13.24 -1.63
C ARG A 76 12.55 13.36 -0.12
N TYR A 77 13.43 12.69 0.61
CA TYR A 77 13.48 12.65 2.06
C TYR A 77 14.42 13.73 2.63
N GLN A 78 14.72 14.77 1.85
CA GLN A 78 15.49 15.93 2.31
C GLN A 78 14.70 17.22 2.07
N PRO A 79 13.71 17.53 2.95
CA PRO A 79 12.86 18.69 2.78
C PRO A 79 13.64 20.01 2.71
N PHE A 80 13.19 20.89 1.82
CA PHE A 80 13.60 22.30 1.74
C PHE A 80 12.45 23.23 2.16
N SER A 81 11.21 22.85 1.85
CA SER A 81 10.03 23.57 2.31
C SER A 81 8.79 22.67 2.32
N TYR A 82 7.65 23.23 2.71
CA TYR A 82 6.34 22.58 2.64
C TYR A 82 5.52 23.01 1.41
N LYS A 83 6.13 23.66 0.41
CA LYS A 83 5.47 23.90 -0.88
C LYS A 83 5.16 22.57 -1.55
N ILE A 84 3.96 22.39 -2.09
CA ILE A 84 3.58 21.17 -2.82
C ILE A 84 4.11 21.30 -4.25
N ILE A 85 5.34 20.84 -4.44
CA ILE A 85 6.03 20.80 -5.72
C ILE A 85 7.16 19.77 -5.65
N SER A 86 7.13 18.81 -6.56
CA SER A 86 8.10 17.71 -6.62
C SER A 86 8.36 17.32 -8.08
N ARG A 87 9.24 16.33 -8.31
CA ARG A 87 9.33 15.69 -9.64
C ARG A 87 8.05 14.97 -10.07
N SER A 88 7.12 14.69 -9.14
CA SER A 88 5.82 14.11 -9.47
C SER A 88 4.85 15.13 -10.07
N GLY A 89 5.08 16.44 -9.87
CA GLY A 89 4.22 17.52 -10.35
C GLY A 89 4.08 18.68 -9.37
N ASN A 90 3.27 19.66 -9.74
CA ASN A 90 2.92 20.83 -8.93
C ASN A 90 1.63 20.64 -8.11
N VAL A 91 1.18 21.69 -7.40
CA VAL A 91 0.00 21.63 -6.53
C VAL A 91 -1.30 21.45 -7.31
N GLU A 92 -1.41 22.00 -8.52
CA GLU A 92 -2.59 21.83 -9.38
C GLU A 92 -2.73 20.39 -9.86
N GLU A 93 -1.63 19.78 -10.30
CA GLU A 93 -1.56 18.37 -10.71
C GLU A 93 -1.81 17.44 -9.52
N PHE A 94 -1.27 17.76 -8.34
CA PHE A 94 -1.54 17.02 -7.12
C PHE A 94 -3.03 17.05 -6.76
N PHE A 95 -3.64 18.23 -6.77
CA PHE A 95 -5.07 18.39 -6.49
C PHE A 95 -5.94 17.61 -7.50
N ALA A 96 -5.63 17.71 -8.79
CA ALA A 96 -6.32 16.97 -9.84
C ALA A 96 -6.22 15.44 -9.63
N MET A 97 -5.04 14.95 -9.23
CA MET A 97 -4.84 13.54 -8.87
C MET A 97 -5.69 13.13 -7.66
N VAL A 98 -5.71 13.93 -6.59
CA VAL A 98 -6.52 13.64 -5.40
C VAL A 98 -8.00 13.55 -5.77
N GLN A 99 -8.51 14.48 -6.57
CA GLN A 99 -9.90 14.44 -7.04
C GLN A 99 -10.20 13.20 -7.89
N ALA A 100 -9.32 12.87 -8.85
CA ALA A 100 -9.49 11.70 -9.71
C ALA A 100 -9.51 10.40 -8.90
N CYS A 101 -8.59 10.25 -7.93
CA CYS A 101 -8.53 9.08 -7.06
C CYS A 101 -9.75 8.99 -6.14
N ASN A 102 -10.14 10.10 -5.51
CA ASN A 102 -11.31 10.10 -4.63
C ASN A 102 -12.60 9.72 -5.37
N LYS A 103 -12.78 10.21 -6.61
CA LYS A 103 -13.90 9.84 -7.48
C LYS A 103 -13.89 8.36 -7.89
N ALA A 104 -12.71 7.76 -7.97
CA ALA A 104 -12.54 6.32 -8.20
C ALA A 104 -12.61 5.47 -6.92
N ASN A 105 -13.02 6.06 -5.79
CA ASN A 105 -13.02 5.44 -4.46
C ASN A 105 -11.63 4.97 -3.96
N VAL A 106 -10.56 5.57 -4.48
CA VAL A 106 -9.18 5.32 -4.05
C VAL A 106 -8.72 6.48 -3.17
N THR A 107 -8.46 6.20 -1.90
CA THR A 107 -8.01 7.20 -0.92
C THR A 107 -6.52 7.51 -1.11
N VAL A 108 -6.14 8.78 -1.13
CA VAL A 108 -4.73 9.20 -1.22
C VAL A 108 -4.14 9.35 0.18
N TYR A 109 -3.00 8.69 0.42
CA TYR A 109 -2.17 8.84 1.61
C TYR A 109 -0.84 9.46 1.23
N VAL A 110 -0.45 10.54 1.91
CA VAL A 110 0.78 11.26 1.58
C VAL A 110 1.90 10.81 2.50
N ASP A 111 3.06 10.50 1.91
CA ASP A 111 4.30 10.37 2.66
C ASP A 111 4.78 11.76 3.12
N VAL A 112 4.80 11.98 4.43
CA VAL A 112 5.12 13.27 5.03
C VAL A 112 6.40 13.18 5.84
N VAL A 113 7.38 13.99 5.44
CA VAL A 113 8.70 14.06 6.03
C VAL A 113 8.79 15.34 6.86
N PHE A 114 8.68 15.20 8.17
CA PHE A 114 8.75 16.33 9.09
C PHE A 114 9.59 16.06 10.34
N ASN A 115 10.27 14.92 10.46
CA ASN A 115 11.29 14.73 11.49
C ASN A 115 12.44 15.73 11.32
N HIS A 116 12.89 15.90 10.08
CA HIS A 116 14.10 16.62 9.73
C HIS A 116 13.89 17.52 8.50
N MET A 117 14.87 18.38 8.23
CA MET A 117 15.09 19.01 6.93
C MET A 117 16.29 18.34 6.24
N SER A 118 16.77 18.88 5.11
CA SER A 118 17.97 18.33 4.45
C SER A 118 19.18 18.20 5.38
N ALA A 119 20.15 17.38 5.00
CA ALA A 119 21.49 17.44 5.58
C ALA A 119 22.21 18.74 5.16
N THR A 120 23.45 18.91 5.62
CA THR A 120 24.34 19.95 5.09
C THR A 120 24.71 19.63 3.64
N LEU A 121 24.40 20.55 2.74
CA LEU A 121 24.63 20.43 1.30
C LEU A 121 25.62 21.51 0.82
N SER A 122 26.17 21.31 -0.38
CA SER A 122 27.04 22.30 -1.01
C SER A 122 26.37 23.68 -1.12
N PRO A 123 27.11 24.79 -0.95
CA PRO A 123 26.58 26.13 -1.12
C PRO A 123 25.86 26.31 -2.45
N GLY A 124 24.70 26.97 -2.44
CA GLY A 124 23.88 27.16 -3.62
C GLY A 124 22.92 26.01 -3.93
N ALA A 125 22.81 25.01 -3.06
CA ALA A 125 21.77 23.98 -3.14
C ALA A 125 20.38 24.61 -3.26
N LYS A 126 19.55 24.00 -4.11
CA LYS A 126 18.19 24.45 -4.39
C LYS A 126 17.19 23.33 -4.14
N GLY A 127 16.03 23.72 -3.64
CA GLY A 127 14.85 22.89 -3.68
C GLY A 127 14.28 22.80 -5.09
N ILE A 128 13.57 21.72 -5.38
CA ILE A 128 12.92 21.51 -6.68
C ILE A 128 11.88 22.59 -7.05
N GLY A 129 11.35 23.30 -6.06
CA GLY A 129 10.44 24.44 -6.21
C GLY A 129 11.16 25.80 -6.23
N GLY A 130 12.48 25.81 -6.40
CA GLY A 130 13.31 27.01 -6.50
C GLY A 130 13.68 27.66 -5.17
N SER A 131 13.26 27.12 -4.03
CA SER A 131 13.68 27.65 -2.72
C SER A 131 15.17 27.45 -2.51
N THR A 132 15.82 28.42 -1.89
CA THR A 132 17.20 28.31 -1.43
C THR A 132 17.23 28.07 0.09
N ALA A 133 18.31 27.47 0.58
CA ALA A 133 18.57 27.34 2.02
C ALA A 133 20.07 27.47 2.27
N ASP A 134 20.41 28.03 3.43
CA ASP A 134 21.75 27.91 4.00
C ASP A 134 21.71 26.71 4.95
N THR A 135 21.87 25.52 4.36
CA THR A 135 21.73 24.24 5.07
C THR A 135 22.78 24.09 6.15
N LYS A 136 24.01 24.55 5.91
CA LYS A 136 25.10 24.56 6.91
C LYS A 136 24.72 25.30 8.19
N ASN A 137 24.00 26.42 8.07
CA ASN A 137 23.54 27.21 9.21
C ASN A 137 22.08 26.89 9.62
N LYS A 138 21.51 25.78 9.11
CA LYS A 138 20.14 25.33 9.35
C LYS A 138 19.09 26.42 9.10
N TYR A 139 19.24 27.16 8.00
CA TYR A 139 18.34 28.25 7.64
C TYR A 139 17.56 27.93 6.36
N TYR A 140 16.25 27.72 6.54
CA TYR A 140 15.30 27.31 5.49
C TYR A 140 14.22 28.39 5.34
N PRO A 141 14.48 29.48 4.60
CA PRO A 141 13.62 30.66 4.56
C PRO A 141 12.22 30.42 3.98
N ALA A 142 12.04 29.39 3.16
CA ALA A 142 10.75 29.09 2.57
C ALA A 142 9.70 28.55 3.58
N VAL A 143 10.11 28.13 4.78
CA VAL A 143 9.17 27.65 5.82
C VAL A 143 8.67 28.73 6.78
N PRO A 144 9.44 29.70 7.32
CA PRO A 144 10.87 29.83 7.56
C PRO A 144 11.34 29.12 8.84
N TYR A 145 12.40 28.32 8.76
CA TYR A 145 13.13 27.80 9.93
C TYR A 145 14.53 28.40 10.02
N ALA A 146 15.02 28.58 11.24
CA ALA A 146 16.39 28.96 11.54
C ALA A 146 16.99 27.98 12.57
N TYR A 147 18.31 28.07 12.82
CA TYR A 147 19.03 27.19 13.74
C TYR A 147 18.30 26.88 15.06
N LYS A 148 17.64 27.89 15.66
CA LYS A 148 16.87 27.74 16.90
C LYS A 148 15.70 26.77 16.83
N ASN A 149 15.22 26.39 15.65
CA ASN A 149 14.08 25.49 15.44
C ASN A 149 14.50 24.02 15.28
N PHE A 150 15.79 23.75 15.41
CA PHE A 150 16.37 22.42 15.34
C PHE A 150 16.93 22.04 16.70
N HIS A 151 17.00 20.74 16.96
CA HIS A 151 17.79 20.27 18.08
C HIS A 151 19.28 20.61 17.86
N LYS A 152 20.02 20.63 18.97
CA LYS A 152 21.48 20.80 18.92
C LYS A 152 22.07 19.65 18.12
N THR A 153 22.96 19.97 17.19
CA THR A 153 23.63 18.95 16.35
C THR A 153 24.34 17.91 17.23
N CYS A 154 23.97 16.65 17.01
CA CYS A 154 24.59 15.44 17.51
C CYS A 154 24.24 14.29 16.55
N GLU A 155 24.95 13.18 16.66
CA GLU A 155 24.74 11.97 15.86
C GLU A 155 24.05 10.90 16.72
N ILE A 156 23.25 10.03 16.08
CA ILE A 156 22.68 8.86 16.74
C ILE A 156 23.74 7.77 16.81
N LEU A 157 24.40 7.64 17.97
CA LEU A 157 25.46 6.64 18.17
C LEU A 157 24.95 5.33 18.78
N SER A 158 23.77 5.34 19.40
CA SER A 158 23.18 4.16 20.04
C SER A 158 21.66 4.16 20.00
N TYR A 159 21.09 3.10 19.40
CA TYR A 159 19.65 2.83 19.43
C TYR A 159 19.15 2.32 20.80
N GLN A 160 20.05 2.16 21.79
CA GLN A 160 19.68 1.95 23.19
C GLN A 160 19.45 3.26 23.96
N ASP A 161 19.74 4.41 23.34
CA ASP A 161 19.50 5.71 23.93
C ASP A 161 18.36 6.41 23.19
N ALA A 162 17.15 6.31 23.74
CA ALA A 162 15.96 6.95 23.16
C ALA A 162 16.07 8.48 23.06
N GLN A 163 16.90 9.13 23.90
CA GLN A 163 17.13 10.58 23.78
C GLN A 163 17.97 10.91 22.56
N GLN A 164 19.02 10.13 22.29
CA GLN A 164 19.80 10.30 21.05
C GLN A 164 18.95 10.02 19.82
N VAL A 165 18.21 8.90 19.81
CA VAL A 165 17.41 8.52 18.64
C VAL A 165 16.37 9.58 18.28
N ARG A 166 15.84 10.34 19.26
CA ARG A 166 14.77 11.33 19.05
C ARG A 166 15.21 12.79 18.99
N ASN A 167 16.45 13.11 19.33
CA ASN A 167 16.94 14.49 19.41
C ASN A 167 18.25 14.74 18.62
N CYS A 168 18.84 13.69 18.03
CA CYS A 168 20.04 13.79 17.21
C CYS A 168 19.74 13.58 15.72
N GLU A 169 20.66 14.03 14.88
CA GLU A 169 20.53 14.00 13.43
C GLU A 169 20.68 12.57 12.90
N LEU A 170 19.60 12.04 12.32
CA LEU A 170 19.61 10.78 11.58
C LEU A 170 20.40 10.99 10.28
N ASP A 171 21.54 10.30 10.13
CA ASP A 171 22.42 10.40 8.96
C ASP A 171 22.79 11.86 8.58
N GLY A 172 22.92 12.74 9.58
CA GLY A 172 23.24 14.16 9.40
C GLY A 172 22.08 15.03 8.91
N LEU A 173 20.87 14.49 8.82
CA LEU A 173 19.66 15.24 8.49
C LEU A 173 19.29 16.18 9.65
N HIS A 174 19.08 17.47 9.36
CA HIS A 174 18.89 18.46 10.40
C HIS A 174 17.57 18.25 11.16
N ASP A 175 17.68 17.81 12.40
CA ASP A 175 16.59 17.33 13.24
C ASP A 175 15.74 18.47 13.85
N LEU A 176 14.43 18.48 13.58
CA LEU A 176 13.52 19.55 13.98
C LEU A 176 13.10 19.41 15.45
N ASP A 177 13.12 20.51 16.19
CA ASP A 177 12.72 20.54 17.59
C ASP A 177 11.19 20.68 17.72
N HIS A 178 10.53 19.51 17.72
CA HIS A 178 9.09 19.41 17.90
C HIS A 178 8.61 19.79 19.30
N SER A 179 9.48 20.02 20.28
CA SER A 179 9.07 20.57 21.59
C SER A 179 8.61 22.04 21.47
N GLN A 180 9.01 22.72 20.39
CA GLN A 180 8.58 24.09 20.11
C GLN A 180 7.21 24.14 19.44
N LEU A 181 6.30 24.92 20.02
CA LEU A 181 4.98 25.17 19.42
C LEU A 181 5.08 25.76 18.00
N TYR A 182 6.12 26.55 17.72
CA TYR A 182 6.35 27.11 16.39
C TYR A 182 6.56 26.02 15.33
N VAL A 183 7.40 25.02 15.62
CA VAL A 183 7.67 23.88 14.73
C VAL A 183 6.41 23.06 14.54
N ARG A 184 5.72 22.69 15.63
CA ARG A 184 4.46 21.94 15.54
C ARG A 184 3.40 22.66 14.70
N LYS A 185 3.22 23.98 14.86
CA LYS A 185 2.27 24.77 14.05
C LYS A 185 2.62 24.77 12.57
N LYS A 186 3.90 24.80 12.20
CA LYS A 186 4.31 24.74 10.79
C LYS A 186 3.98 23.38 10.17
N VAL A 187 4.23 22.30 10.91
CA VAL A 187 3.84 20.94 10.50
C VAL A 187 2.32 20.80 10.39
N ILE A 188 1.56 21.20 11.41
CA ILE A 188 0.08 21.14 11.42
C ILE A 188 -0.50 21.90 10.22
N ASN A 189 0.01 23.11 9.93
CA ASN A 189 -0.46 23.89 8.78
C ASN A 189 -0.19 23.19 7.45
N TYR A 190 0.96 22.54 7.29
CA TYR A 190 1.28 21.75 6.11
C TYR A 190 0.32 20.56 5.96
N LEU A 191 0.14 19.77 7.02
CA LEU A 191 -0.75 18.62 7.01
C LEU A 191 -2.21 19.03 6.74
N ASN A 192 -2.72 20.07 7.40
CA ASN A 192 -4.07 20.59 7.15
C ASN A 192 -4.23 21.17 5.74
N THR A 193 -3.17 21.68 5.12
CA THR A 193 -3.21 22.06 3.70
C THR A 193 -3.44 20.85 2.81
N LEU A 194 -2.77 19.71 3.08
CA LEU A 194 -3.02 18.47 2.35
C LEU A 194 -4.44 17.92 2.60
N LEU A 195 -4.94 17.98 3.83
CA LEU A 195 -6.32 17.55 4.16
C LEU A 195 -7.37 18.37 3.40
N LYS A 196 -7.17 19.68 3.29
CA LYS A 196 -8.04 20.57 2.49
C LYS A 196 -8.04 20.23 1.00
N LEU A 197 -6.92 19.70 0.48
CA LEU A 197 -6.83 19.20 -0.90
C LEU A 197 -7.51 17.83 -1.08
N GLY A 198 -7.97 17.19 0.00
CA GLY A 198 -8.81 16.00 -0.04
C GLY A 198 -8.08 14.68 0.20
N VAL A 199 -6.85 14.69 0.74
CA VAL A 199 -6.14 13.46 1.12
C VAL A 199 -6.82 12.79 2.32
N GLY A 200 -6.73 11.47 2.44
CA GLY A 200 -7.37 10.71 3.52
C GLY A 200 -6.45 10.39 4.70
N GLY A 201 -5.16 10.72 4.63
CA GLY A 201 -4.23 10.44 5.70
C GLY A 201 -2.76 10.51 5.31
N PHE A 202 -1.90 10.01 6.20
CA PHE A 202 -0.46 10.25 6.15
C PHE A 202 0.34 9.00 6.53
N ARG A 203 1.38 8.71 5.73
CA ARG A 203 2.54 7.91 6.16
C ARG A 203 3.51 8.87 6.82
N VAL A 204 3.76 8.70 8.11
CA VAL A 204 4.69 9.57 8.84
C VAL A 204 6.08 8.95 8.82
N ASP A 205 6.96 9.58 8.07
CA ASP A 205 8.37 9.22 7.94
C ASP A 205 9.11 9.32 9.28
N ALA A 206 10.03 8.37 9.53
CA ALA A 206 10.94 8.41 10.66
C ALA A 206 10.26 8.68 12.02
N ALA A 207 9.03 8.17 12.23
CA ALA A 207 8.27 8.44 13.46
C ALA A 207 8.98 7.96 14.72
N LYS A 208 9.81 6.91 14.63
CA LYS A 208 10.72 6.45 15.68
C LYS A 208 11.64 7.56 16.22
N HIS A 209 12.04 8.48 15.35
CA HIS A 209 12.93 9.60 15.65
C HIS A 209 12.19 10.83 16.19
N MET A 210 10.87 10.73 16.36
CA MET A 210 10.06 11.78 16.98
C MET A 210 9.44 11.28 18.29
N TRP A 211 9.26 12.20 19.23
CA TRP A 211 8.62 11.90 20.50
C TRP A 211 7.11 11.64 20.34
N PRO A 212 6.57 10.53 20.88
CA PRO A 212 5.14 10.20 20.82
C PRO A 212 4.20 11.33 21.26
N ALA A 213 4.54 12.04 22.34
CA ALA A 213 3.71 13.11 22.88
C ALA A 213 3.54 14.26 21.87
N GLN A 214 4.62 14.70 21.23
CA GLN A 214 4.60 15.77 20.23
C GLN A 214 3.88 15.33 18.96
N LEU A 215 4.04 14.08 18.52
CA LEU A 215 3.27 13.52 17.40
C LEU A 215 1.78 13.53 17.70
N LYS A 216 1.39 13.05 18.88
CA LYS A 216 0.00 13.05 19.32
C LYS A 216 -0.59 14.47 19.33
N GLU A 217 0.14 15.46 19.86
CA GLU A 217 -0.30 16.86 19.83
C GLU A 217 -0.50 17.40 18.41
N ILE A 218 0.34 16.99 17.45
CA ILE A 218 0.17 17.35 16.04
C ILE A 218 -1.11 16.72 15.48
N TYR A 219 -1.32 15.42 15.72
CA TYR A 219 -2.46 14.68 15.16
C TYR A 219 -3.80 15.10 15.75
N ASP A 220 -3.83 15.42 17.04
CA ASP A 220 -5.03 15.92 17.75
C ASP A 220 -5.50 17.27 17.16
N GLN A 221 -4.60 18.04 16.56
CA GLN A 221 -4.88 19.37 15.96
C GLN A 221 -5.14 19.33 14.45
N LEU A 222 -5.12 18.15 13.83
CA LEU A 222 -5.45 18.04 12.41
C LEU A 222 -6.93 18.33 12.15
N ASP A 223 -7.25 18.85 10.99
CA ASP A 223 -8.63 19.03 10.55
C ASP A 223 -9.29 17.65 10.30
N ASP A 224 -10.62 17.59 10.32
CA ASP A 224 -11.34 16.42 9.82
C ASP A 224 -11.19 16.30 8.30
N LEU A 225 -11.39 15.10 7.77
CA LEU A 225 -11.35 14.84 6.34
C LEU A 225 -12.46 15.61 5.61
N SER A 226 -12.13 16.13 4.42
CA SER A 226 -13.06 16.94 3.63
C SER A 226 -14.27 16.13 3.14
N THR A 227 -15.47 16.60 3.44
CA THR A 227 -16.72 16.01 2.91
C THR A 227 -16.82 16.17 1.39
N ASP A 228 -16.19 17.19 0.81
CA ASP A 228 -16.14 17.41 -0.64
C ASP A 228 -15.31 16.33 -1.35
N ALA A 229 -14.39 15.68 -0.63
CA ALA A 229 -13.63 14.52 -1.10
C ALA A 229 -14.40 13.19 -0.93
N GLY A 230 -15.64 13.22 -0.46
CA GLY A 230 -16.52 12.08 -0.29
C GLY A 230 -16.38 11.33 1.04
N PHE A 231 -15.68 11.91 2.03
CA PHE A 231 -15.59 11.35 3.38
C PHE A 231 -16.81 11.71 4.23
N SER A 232 -17.18 10.84 5.17
CA SER A 232 -18.21 11.14 6.17
C SER A 232 -17.79 12.31 7.07
N ALA A 233 -18.72 13.16 7.45
CA ALA A 233 -18.46 14.24 8.41
C ALA A 233 -17.89 13.69 9.73
N GLY A 234 -16.89 14.36 10.29
CA GLY A 234 -16.19 13.91 11.50
C GLY A 234 -15.15 12.81 11.28
N SER A 235 -14.91 12.38 10.04
CA SER A 235 -13.85 11.39 9.75
C SER A 235 -12.47 12.00 10.03
N ARG A 236 -11.65 11.29 10.82
CA ARG A 236 -10.27 11.68 11.10
C ARG A 236 -9.29 11.13 10.05
N PRO A 237 -8.17 11.82 9.78
CA PRO A 237 -7.15 11.30 8.88
C PRO A 237 -6.55 9.99 9.38
N PHE A 238 -6.32 9.07 8.46
CA PHE A 238 -5.65 7.80 8.76
C PHE A 238 -4.14 8.02 8.90
N ILE A 239 -3.61 7.80 10.10
CA ILE A 239 -2.19 7.95 10.39
C ILE A 239 -1.55 6.56 10.48
N TYR A 240 -0.46 6.37 9.74
CA TYR A 240 0.41 5.21 9.95
C TYR A 240 1.87 5.63 9.98
N GLN A 241 2.57 5.16 11.00
CA GLN A 241 3.83 5.71 11.46
C GLN A 241 4.96 4.73 11.15
N GLU A 242 6.05 5.24 10.58
CA GLU A 242 7.24 4.44 10.41
C GLU A 242 8.00 4.30 11.73
N VAL A 243 7.88 3.12 12.34
CA VAL A 243 8.70 2.73 13.49
C VAL A 243 9.34 1.39 13.20
N ILE A 244 10.63 1.41 12.86
CA ILE A 244 11.41 0.19 12.63
C ILE A 244 11.75 -0.43 13.99
N ASP A 245 11.04 -1.48 14.37
CA ASP A 245 11.23 -2.22 15.62
C ASP A 245 11.30 -3.74 15.38
N TYR A 246 12.53 -4.26 15.25
CA TYR A 246 12.78 -5.71 15.22
C TYR A 246 12.98 -6.29 16.64
N GLY A 247 12.80 -5.49 17.69
CA GLY A 247 13.13 -5.81 19.08
C GLY A 247 14.55 -5.41 19.47
N GLY A 248 14.83 -5.51 20.77
CA GLY A 248 16.17 -5.32 21.30
C GLY A 248 16.66 -3.87 21.36
N GLU A 249 15.85 -2.87 21.00
CA GLU A 249 16.20 -1.44 21.10
C GLU A 249 15.41 -0.72 22.20
N ALA A 250 15.79 0.53 22.54
CA ALA A 250 15.13 1.28 23.61
C ALA A 250 13.71 1.74 23.24
N ILE A 251 13.48 2.09 21.98
CA ILE A 251 12.18 2.56 21.48
C ILE A 251 11.36 1.37 20.99
N LYS A 252 10.08 1.34 21.35
CA LYS A 252 9.12 0.29 20.96
C LYS A 252 8.05 0.82 20.04
N ALA A 253 7.63 0.01 19.07
CA ALA A 253 6.50 0.32 18.21
C ALA A 253 5.20 0.59 19.00
N THR A 254 5.02 -0.09 20.14
CA THR A 254 3.84 0.05 21.01
C THR A 254 3.65 1.45 21.58
N GLU A 255 4.72 2.25 21.70
CA GLU A 255 4.65 3.65 22.15
C GLU A 255 3.81 4.55 21.21
N TYR A 256 3.54 4.09 19.98
CA TYR A 256 2.89 4.86 18.93
C TYR A 256 1.48 4.35 18.56
N THR A 257 1.06 3.22 19.14
CA THR A 257 -0.15 2.49 18.73
C THR A 257 -1.47 3.09 19.23
N ASP A 258 -1.43 3.98 20.23
CA ASP A 258 -2.63 4.59 20.82
C ASP A 258 -3.20 5.74 19.98
N PHE A 259 -2.40 6.32 19.07
CA PHE A 259 -2.77 7.50 18.30
C PHE A 259 -2.50 7.36 16.79
N GLY A 260 -2.26 6.13 16.33
CA GLY A 260 -2.09 5.82 14.91
C GLY A 260 -1.77 4.35 14.69
N HIS A 261 -1.81 3.93 13.43
CA HIS A 261 -1.22 2.66 13.02
C HIS A 261 0.31 2.78 13.00
N VAL A 262 0.99 1.64 13.03
CA VAL A 262 2.45 1.55 12.98
C VAL A 262 2.84 0.51 11.93
N THR A 263 3.89 0.79 11.17
CA THR A 263 4.48 -0.16 10.22
C THR A 263 5.05 -1.37 10.95
N GLU A 264 4.48 -2.56 10.73
CA GLU A 264 4.94 -3.80 11.35
C GLU A 264 6.07 -4.43 10.53
N PHE A 265 7.30 -3.93 10.71
CA PHE A 265 8.47 -4.41 9.97
C PHE A 265 8.79 -5.89 10.22
N ARG A 266 8.42 -6.44 11.39
CA ARG A 266 8.59 -7.87 11.68
C ARG A 266 7.76 -8.75 10.77
N TYR A 267 6.59 -8.27 10.33
CA TYR A 267 5.71 -9.01 9.44
C TYR A 267 6.43 -9.41 8.14
N GLY A 268 7.05 -8.44 7.47
CA GLY A 268 7.72 -8.65 6.19
C GLY A 268 8.95 -9.55 6.30
N ILE A 269 9.79 -9.35 7.33
CA ILE A 269 11.01 -10.15 7.51
C ILE A 269 10.70 -11.61 7.90
N GLU A 270 9.72 -11.85 8.78
CA GLU A 270 9.36 -13.21 9.21
C GLU A 270 8.72 -14.01 8.07
N LEU A 271 7.81 -13.40 7.30
CA LEU A 271 7.29 -14.04 6.09
C LEU A 271 8.40 -14.28 5.06
N SER A 272 9.27 -13.30 4.84
CA SER A 272 10.36 -13.48 3.88
C SER A 272 11.30 -14.63 4.28
N ARG A 273 11.62 -14.78 5.56
CA ARG A 273 12.37 -15.94 6.09
C ARG A 273 11.63 -17.26 5.85
N ALA A 274 10.33 -17.33 6.16
CA ALA A 274 9.52 -18.52 5.97
C ALA A 274 9.49 -18.95 4.49
N PHE A 275 9.19 -18.02 3.58
CA PHE A 275 9.12 -18.29 2.14
C PHE A 275 10.50 -18.50 1.47
N ARG A 276 11.60 -18.08 2.12
CA ARG A 276 12.97 -18.46 1.72
C ARG A 276 13.39 -19.84 2.26
N GLY A 277 12.56 -20.51 3.06
CA GLY A 277 12.87 -21.81 3.66
C GLY A 277 13.73 -21.73 4.92
N LYS A 278 13.90 -20.52 5.49
CA LYS A 278 14.59 -20.31 6.79
C LYS A 278 13.66 -20.55 7.98
N ASN A 279 12.36 -20.70 7.72
CA ASN A 279 11.38 -21.19 8.68
C ASN A 279 10.34 -22.04 7.95
N LEU A 280 9.63 -22.92 8.66
CA LEU A 280 8.62 -23.78 8.05
C LEU A 280 7.28 -23.07 7.92
N LEU A 281 6.60 -23.22 6.77
CA LEU A 281 5.30 -22.57 6.53
C LEU A 281 4.21 -23.04 7.51
N LYS A 282 4.28 -24.27 8.04
CA LYS A 282 3.30 -24.78 9.02
C LYS A 282 3.12 -23.87 10.24
N TRP A 283 4.18 -23.15 10.63
CA TRP A 283 4.13 -22.29 11.81
C TRP A 283 3.27 -21.05 11.59
N LEU A 284 2.96 -20.71 10.34
CA LEU A 284 2.08 -19.59 10.00
C LEU A 284 0.64 -19.79 10.49
N ARG A 285 0.27 -20.97 10.99
CA ARG A 285 -1.03 -21.24 11.60
C ARG A 285 -1.42 -20.27 12.72
N SER A 286 -0.44 -19.71 13.41
CA SER A 286 -0.61 -18.72 14.49
C SER A 286 -0.02 -17.35 14.14
N PHE A 287 0.25 -17.09 12.85
CA PHE A 287 0.91 -15.85 12.43
C PHE A 287 0.11 -14.61 12.83
N GLY A 288 0.71 -13.72 13.61
CA GLY A 288 0.01 -12.63 14.28
C GLY A 288 0.65 -12.30 15.63
N PRO A 289 -0.11 -11.87 16.64
CA PRO A 289 0.43 -11.49 17.95
C PRO A 289 1.28 -12.57 18.65
N ASP A 290 0.99 -13.85 18.43
CA ASP A 290 1.78 -14.98 18.96
C ASP A 290 3.22 -15.00 18.44
N TRP A 291 3.48 -14.31 17.33
CA TRP A 291 4.82 -14.10 16.75
C TRP A 291 5.47 -12.81 17.25
N ASN A 292 4.97 -12.25 18.35
CA ASN A 292 5.41 -10.96 18.90
C ASN A 292 5.27 -9.83 17.87
N LEU A 293 4.18 -9.89 17.09
CA LEU A 293 3.68 -8.78 16.30
C LEU A 293 2.68 -7.98 17.13
N MET A 294 2.47 -6.71 16.76
CA MET A 294 1.51 -5.83 17.45
C MET A 294 0.05 -6.29 17.26
N PRO A 295 -0.92 -5.72 17.99
CA PRO A 295 -2.32 -5.99 17.73
C PRO A 295 -2.69 -5.66 16.28
N SER A 296 -3.42 -6.55 15.60
CA SER A 296 -3.80 -6.39 14.18
C SER A 296 -4.43 -5.03 13.85
N LYS A 297 -5.22 -4.46 14.78
CA LYS A 297 -5.88 -3.16 14.61
C LYS A 297 -4.94 -1.95 14.60
N SER A 298 -3.68 -2.16 14.97
CA SER A 298 -2.64 -1.13 15.03
C SER A 298 -1.60 -1.31 13.93
N ALA A 299 -1.62 -2.44 13.21
CA ALA A 299 -0.57 -2.79 12.26
C ALA A 299 -0.89 -2.34 10.83
N LEU A 300 0.08 -1.69 10.19
CA LEU A 300 0.20 -1.62 8.74
C LEU A 300 1.29 -2.61 8.29
N VAL A 301 0.92 -3.59 7.46
CA VAL A 301 1.79 -4.70 7.05
C VAL A 301 2.15 -4.61 5.57
N PHE A 302 3.32 -5.14 5.25
CA PHE A 302 3.87 -5.23 3.89
C PHE A 302 4.93 -6.35 3.85
N ILE A 303 5.18 -6.90 2.67
CA ILE A 303 6.29 -7.85 2.46
C ILE A 303 7.62 -7.10 2.37
N ASP A 304 7.63 -6.04 1.57
CA ASP A 304 8.73 -5.10 1.38
C ASP A 304 8.21 -3.65 1.36
N ASN A 305 9.12 -2.70 1.56
CA ASN A 305 8.88 -1.29 1.30
C ASN A 305 10.00 -0.74 0.41
N HIS A 306 9.93 0.56 0.12
CA HIS A 306 10.90 1.23 -0.74
C HIS A 306 12.33 1.22 -0.16
N ASP A 307 12.51 1.16 1.16
CA ASP A 307 13.82 1.02 1.81
C ASP A 307 14.33 -0.42 1.81
N THR A 308 13.56 -1.35 2.38
CA THR A 308 14.00 -2.73 2.65
C THR A 308 14.27 -3.51 1.37
N GLN A 309 13.58 -3.18 0.27
CA GLN A 309 13.88 -3.78 -1.04
C GLN A 309 15.29 -3.44 -1.55
N ARG A 310 15.92 -2.38 -1.02
CA ARG A 310 17.28 -1.93 -1.35
C ARG A 310 18.31 -2.30 -0.29
N SER A 311 17.89 -2.75 0.90
CA SER A 311 18.77 -3.09 2.02
C SER A 311 19.43 -4.47 1.90
N GLY A 312 18.95 -5.32 0.99
CA GLY A 312 19.40 -6.71 0.86
C GLY A 312 18.91 -7.60 2.01
N GLY A 313 19.66 -8.67 2.29
CA GLY A 313 19.34 -9.62 3.36
C GLY A 313 18.18 -10.55 3.01
N ASP A 314 17.27 -10.76 3.97
CA ASP A 314 16.22 -11.77 3.87
C ASP A 314 14.92 -11.27 3.25
N PHE A 315 14.74 -9.97 3.03
CA PHE A 315 13.50 -9.43 2.45
C PHE A 315 13.25 -10.00 1.05
N LEU A 316 12.02 -10.47 0.80
CA LEU A 316 11.57 -10.80 -0.54
C LEU A 316 11.17 -9.52 -1.28
N THR A 317 11.50 -9.46 -2.57
CA THR A 317 11.15 -8.34 -3.45
C THR A 317 10.70 -8.87 -4.80
N TYR A 318 10.34 -7.99 -5.74
CA TYR A 318 10.06 -8.39 -7.13
C TYR A 318 11.22 -9.19 -7.78
N LYS A 319 12.46 -9.04 -7.31
CA LYS A 319 13.64 -9.80 -7.78
C LYS A 319 13.58 -11.29 -7.39
N ASP A 320 12.73 -11.68 -6.45
CA ASP A 320 12.43 -13.05 -6.05
C ASP A 320 10.99 -13.46 -6.45
N SER A 321 10.58 -13.07 -7.67
CA SER A 321 9.18 -13.07 -8.16
C SER A 321 8.29 -14.22 -7.66
N ARG A 322 8.70 -15.49 -7.84
CA ARG A 322 7.90 -16.66 -7.41
C ARG A 322 7.61 -16.65 -5.90
N LYS A 323 8.62 -16.47 -5.06
CA LYS A 323 8.48 -16.45 -3.60
C LYS A 323 7.77 -15.18 -3.14
N TYR A 324 8.03 -14.05 -3.79
CA TYR A 324 7.37 -12.78 -3.51
C TYR A 324 5.86 -12.86 -3.74
N LYS A 325 5.42 -13.39 -4.89
CA LYS A 325 4.00 -13.62 -5.19
C LYS A 325 3.33 -14.53 -4.15
N MET A 326 4.01 -15.58 -3.69
CA MET A 326 3.49 -16.46 -2.63
C MET A 326 3.34 -15.70 -1.29
N ALA A 327 4.33 -14.90 -0.90
CA ALA A 327 4.29 -14.11 0.34
C ALA A 327 3.21 -13.02 0.30
N VAL A 328 3.10 -12.29 -0.81
CA VAL A 328 2.04 -11.29 -1.02
C VAL A 328 0.65 -11.95 -1.04
N GLY A 329 0.51 -13.11 -1.68
CA GLY A 329 -0.73 -13.90 -1.66
C GLY A 329 -1.12 -14.34 -0.26
N PHE A 330 -0.17 -14.80 0.56
CA PHE A 330 -0.41 -15.07 1.98
C PHE A 330 -0.85 -13.80 2.72
N MET A 331 -0.14 -12.68 2.56
CA MET A 331 -0.49 -11.41 3.20
C MET A 331 -1.92 -10.97 2.86
N LEU A 332 -2.31 -11.04 1.58
CA LEU A 332 -3.64 -10.62 1.11
C LEU A 332 -4.77 -11.57 1.56
N SER A 333 -4.48 -12.85 1.77
CA SER A 333 -5.45 -13.84 2.26
C SER A 333 -5.49 -13.98 3.78
N TRP A 334 -4.50 -13.48 4.53
CA TRP A 334 -4.46 -13.57 5.99
C TRP A 334 -5.20 -12.41 6.69
N PRO A 335 -6.03 -12.65 7.72
CA PRO A 335 -6.84 -11.63 8.39
C PRO A 335 -6.05 -10.83 9.44
N TYR A 336 -4.87 -10.33 9.08
CA TYR A 336 -4.04 -9.50 9.97
C TYR A 336 -3.65 -8.20 9.27
N GLY A 337 -3.79 -7.10 10.01
CA GLY A 337 -3.33 -5.76 9.63
C GLY A 337 -3.99 -5.12 8.43
N THR A 338 -3.78 -3.81 8.32
CA THR A 338 -4.00 -3.03 7.10
C THR A 338 -2.86 -3.31 6.14
N LYS A 339 -3.15 -3.62 4.87
CA LYS A 339 -2.17 -4.21 3.95
C LYS A 339 -1.65 -3.17 2.98
N ARG A 340 -0.34 -3.15 2.76
CA ARG A 340 0.29 -2.33 1.74
C ARG A 340 1.08 -3.20 0.74
N VAL A 341 0.74 -3.06 -0.53
CA VAL A 341 1.45 -3.65 -1.67
C VAL A 341 2.44 -2.62 -2.20
N MET A 342 3.68 -3.03 -2.45
CA MET A 342 4.68 -2.17 -3.08
C MET A 342 4.45 -2.11 -4.60
N SER A 343 4.70 -0.97 -5.23
CA SER A 343 4.85 -0.85 -6.68
C SER A 343 6.13 -0.09 -6.99
N SER A 344 7.10 -0.81 -7.54
CA SER A 344 8.49 -0.37 -7.68
C SER A 344 8.82 0.09 -9.10
N PHE A 345 10.02 0.67 -9.24
CA PHE A 345 10.74 0.74 -10.51
C PHE A 345 11.96 -0.18 -10.47
N ASP A 346 12.45 -0.59 -11.62
CA ASP A 346 13.63 -1.45 -11.72
C ASP A 346 14.90 -0.69 -11.33
N PHE A 347 15.72 -1.30 -10.48
CA PHE A 347 16.97 -0.69 -10.03
C PHE A 347 18.09 -1.71 -9.87
N SER A 348 19.31 -1.24 -10.12
CA SER A 348 20.55 -2.01 -10.03
C SER A 348 21.45 -1.59 -8.86
N SER A 349 21.23 -0.40 -8.30
CA SER A 349 21.96 0.10 -7.13
C SER A 349 21.02 0.70 -6.09
N ARG A 350 21.47 0.75 -4.83
CA ARG A 350 20.69 1.24 -3.69
C ARG A 350 20.18 2.67 -3.90
N ASP A 351 21.03 3.55 -4.44
CA ASP A 351 20.74 4.98 -4.55
C ASP A 351 20.10 5.37 -5.90
N GLN A 352 19.89 4.42 -6.81
CA GLN A 352 19.34 4.71 -8.13
C GLN A 352 17.95 5.36 -8.03
N GLY A 353 17.79 6.52 -8.67
CA GLY A 353 16.49 7.19 -8.83
C GLY A 353 15.54 6.47 -9.79
N PRO A 354 14.29 6.96 -9.91
CA PRO A 354 13.32 6.40 -10.83
C PRO A 354 13.73 6.56 -12.30
N PRO A 355 13.11 5.81 -13.23
CA PRO A 355 13.30 6.01 -14.66
C PRO A 355 13.05 7.47 -15.06
N HIS A 356 14.01 8.08 -15.74
CA HIS A 356 13.98 9.50 -16.09
C HIS A 356 14.37 9.77 -17.54
N ASN A 357 13.91 10.89 -18.08
CA ASN A 357 14.29 11.44 -19.37
C ASN A 357 15.71 12.05 -19.32
N PRO A 358 16.32 12.43 -20.45
CA PRO A 358 17.63 13.08 -20.47
C PRO A 358 17.71 14.37 -19.63
N ASP A 359 16.59 15.06 -19.43
CA ASP A 359 16.46 16.27 -18.60
C ASP A 359 16.21 15.98 -17.11
N MET A 360 16.30 14.71 -16.70
CA MET A 360 16.07 14.23 -15.34
C MET A 360 14.62 14.31 -14.83
N THR A 361 13.66 14.62 -15.71
CA THR A 361 12.22 14.47 -15.39
C THR A 361 11.82 13.00 -15.36
N ILE A 362 10.87 12.63 -14.50
CA ILE A 362 10.43 11.24 -14.36
C ILE A 362 9.68 10.79 -15.63
N LYS A 363 10.05 9.62 -16.16
CA LYS A 363 9.37 9.01 -17.31
C LYS A 363 7.94 8.64 -16.95
N ASP A 364 7.03 8.79 -17.91
CA ASP A 364 5.65 8.34 -17.76
C ASP A 364 5.57 6.83 -17.55
N VAL A 365 4.55 6.40 -16.82
CA VAL A 365 4.17 4.99 -16.74
C VAL A 365 3.25 4.65 -17.90
N THR A 366 3.75 3.89 -18.87
CA THR A 366 2.95 3.38 -19.99
C THR A 366 2.55 1.93 -19.76
N ILE A 367 1.32 1.60 -20.15
CA ILE A 367 0.71 0.27 -19.95
C ILE A 367 0.73 -0.49 -21.27
N ASN A 368 1.30 -1.70 -21.26
CA ASN A 368 1.33 -2.61 -22.39
C ASN A 368 -0.04 -3.30 -22.59
N PRO A 369 -0.32 -3.89 -23.77
CA PRO A 369 -1.58 -4.60 -24.03
C PRO A 369 -1.87 -5.77 -23.07
N ASP A 370 -0.83 -6.38 -22.49
CA ASP A 370 -0.92 -7.44 -21.48
C ASP A 370 -1.07 -6.91 -20.04
N MET A 371 -1.32 -5.61 -19.90
CA MET A 371 -1.47 -4.86 -18.65
C MET A 371 -0.19 -4.69 -17.82
N THR A 372 0.96 -5.15 -18.29
CA THR A 372 2.25 -4.85 -17.64
C THR A 372 2.65 -3.40 -17.88
N CYS A 373 3.55 -2.87 -17.05
CA CYS A 373 4.11 -1.55 -17.26
C CYS A 373 5.39 -1.61 -18.10
N ASN A 374 5.70 -0.49 -18.73
CA ASN A 374 6.94 -0.30 -19.50
C ASN A 374 7.81 0.80 -18.86
N ASN A 375 8.83 1.29 -19.56
CA ASN A 375 9.73 2.36 -19.11
C ASN A 375 10.51 2.08 -17.82
N GLY A 376 10.68 0.80 -17.45
CA GLY A 376 11.40 0.41 -16.24
C GLY A 376 10.54 0.42 -14.97
N TRP A 377 9.22 0.52 -15.08
CA TRP A 377 8.29 0.37 -13.96
C TRP A 377 7.92 -1.11 -13.77
N ILE A 378 8.05 -1.63 -12.54
CA ILE A 378 7.78 -3.04 -12.23
C ILE A 378 6.28 -3.31 -12.13
N CYS A 379 5.54 -2.41 -11.47
CA CYS A 379 4.10 -2.49 -11.28
C CYS A 379 3.62 -3.84 -10.71
N GLU A 380 4.17 -4.26 -9.57
CA GLU A 380 3.77 -5.48 -8.87
C GLU A 380 2.26 -5.51 -8.61
N HIS A 381 1.63 -4.36 -8.36
CA HIS A 381 0.19 -4.23 -8.16
C HIS A 381 -0.65 -4.63 -9.39
N ARG A 382 -0.04 -4.64 -10.60
CA ARG A 382 -0.65 -5.10 -11.86
C ARG A 382 -0.35 -6.56 -12.19
N TRP A 383 0.44 -7.26 -11.38
CA TRP A 383 0.65 -8.70 -11.57
C TRP A 383 -0.66 -9.43 -11.27
N ARG A 384 -1.06 -10.36 -12.15
CA ARG A 384 -2.33 -11.10 -12.03
C ARG A 384 -2.52 -11.72 -10.66
N GLN A 385 -1.47 -12.36 -10.16
CA GLN A 385 -1.44 -13.00 -8.86
C GLN A 385 -1.71 -12.01 -7.72
N ILE A 386 -1.30 -10.75 -7.86
CA ILE A 386 -1.45 -9.73 -6.83
C ILE A 386 -2.82 -9.06 -6.93
N TYR A 387 -3.22 -8.51 -8.10
CA TYR A 387 -4.52 -7.83 -8.20
C TYR A 387 -5.71 -8.79 -7.97
N ASN A 388 -5.59 -10.06 -8.37
CA ASN A 388 -6.65 -11.02 -8.06
C ASN A 388 -6.69 -11.35 -6.57
N MET A 389 -5.55 -11.36 -5.88
CA MET A 389 -5.51 -11.55 -4.44
C MET A 389 -6.01 -10.32 -3.66
N VAL A 390 -5.94 -9.12 -4.24
CA VAL A 390 -6.67 -7.95 -3.73
C VAL A 390 -8.18 -8.19 -3.82
N GLY A 391 -8.67 -8.64 -4.98
CA GLY A 391 -10.06 -9.06 -5.14
C GLY A 391 -10.48 -10.17 -4.16
N PHE A 392 -9.64 -11.20 -3.99
CA PHE A 392 -9.84 -12.27 -3.00
C PHE A 392 -10.00 -11.68 -1.59
N SER A 393 -9.10 -10.79 -1.17
CA SER A 393 -9.12 -10.15 0.15
C SER A 393 -10.43 -9.39 0.40
N ASN A 394 -10.92 -8.68 -0.61
CA ASN A 394 -12.20 -7.97 -0.56
C ASN A 394 -13.39 -8.92 -0.40
N ILE A 395 -13.40 -10.03 -1.15
CA ILE A 395 -14.47 -11.03 -1.09
C ILE A 395 -14.52 -11.68 0.29
N VAL A 396 -13.37 -12.03 0.86
CA VAL A 396 -13.28 -12.73 2.14
C VAL A 396 -13.31 -11.79 3.36
N LYS A 397 -13.54 -10.49 3.15
CA LYS A 397 -13.64 -9.52 4.25
C LYS A 397 -14.66 -9.97 5.30
N GLY A 398 -14.28 -9.82 6.56
CA GLY A 398 -15.07 -10.21 7.73
C GLY A 398 -15.08 -11.70 8.09
N THR A 399 -14.36 -12.56 7.36
CA THR A 399 -14.22 -13.99 7.71
C THR A 399 -12.92 -14.27 8.47
N PHE A 400 -12.86 -15.40 9.17
CA PHE A 400 -11.66 -15.86 9.88
C PHE A 400 -10.97 -16.99 9.13
N VAL A 401 -9.76 -17.35 9.57
CA VAL A 401 -9.06 -18.55 9.08
C VAL A 401 -9.75 -19.78 9.66
N GLU A 402 -10.12 -20.72 8.81
CA GLU A 402 -10.74 -21.98 9.18
C GLU A 402 -10.04 -23.14 8.47
N ASN A 403 -10.13 -24.35 9.05
CA ASN A 403 -9.58 -25.57 8.46
C ASN A 403 -8.11 -25.44 7.99
N PHE A 404 -7.27 -24.82 8.82
CA PHE A 404 -5.83 -24.75 8.53
C PHE A 404 -5.24 -26.15 8.51
N TRP A 405 -4.70 -26.53 7.35
CA TRP A 405 -4.02 -27.77 7.10
C TRP A 405 -2.54 -27.49 6.81
N ASP A 406 -1.68 -28.39 7.28
CA ASP A 406 -0.27 -28.43 6.92
C ASP A 406 0.22 -29.89 6.81
N ASN A 407 1.30 -30.09 6.06
CA ASN A 407 1.96 -31.39 5.92
C ASN A 407 3.06 -31.65 6.97
N GLY A 408 3.12 -30.87 8.06
CA GLY A 408 4.23 -30.87 9.00
C GLY A 408 5.49 -30.15 8.51
N SER A 409 5.44 -29.50 7.34
CA SER A 409 6.57 -28.83 6.66
C SER A 409 6.13 -27.53 5.93
N ASN A 410 6.36 -27.43 4.62
CA ASN A 410 6.19 -26.23 3.79
C ASN A 410 5.00 -26.33 2.82
N GLN A 411 4.04 -27.22 3.05
CA GLN A 411 2.73 -27.17 2.38
C GLN A 411 1.69 -26.77 3.41
N ILE A 412 0.94 -25.72 3.10
CA ILE A 412 -0.15 -25.22 3.93
C ILE A 412 -1.38 -24.92 3.07
N ALA A 413 -2.55 -25.04 3.67
CA ALA A 413 -3.81 -24.61 3.07
C ALA A 413 -4.80 -24.18 4.14
N TYR A 414 -5.72 -23.29 3.80
CA TYR A 414 -6.77 -22.87 4.73
C TYR A 414 -7.93 -22.20 4.00
N CYS A 415 -9.08 -22.16 4.68
CA CYS A 415 -10.25 -21.42 4.27
C CYS A 415 -10.27 -20.04 4.91
N ARG A 416 -10.96 -19.10 4.25
CA ARG A 416 -11.40 -17.83 4.82
C ARG A 416 -12.92 -17.83 4.92
N GLY A 417 -13.43 -18.43 5.99
CA GLY A 417 -14.83 -18.82 6.13
C GLY A 417 -15.27 -19.69 4.96
N ASN A 418 -16.51 -19.49 4.51
CA ASN A 418 -17.07 -20.15 3.32
C ASN A 418 -16.90 -19.34 2.02
N LYS A 419 -15.96 -18.37 1.99
CA LYS A 419 -15.83 -17.40 0.89
C LYS A 419 -14.60 -17.61 0.01
N GLY A 420 -13.52 -18.17 0.55
CA GLY A 420 -12.28 -18.37 -0.18
C GLY A 420 -11.41 -19.46 0.40
N PHE A 421 -10.57 -20.05 -0.45
CA PHE A 421 -9.62 -21.09 -0.11
C PHE A 421 -8.28 -20.79 -0.78
N ILE A 422 -7.19 -21.08 -0.05
CA ILE A 422 -5.82 -20.92 -0.53
C ILE A 422 -4.99 -22.15 -0.17
N ALA A 423 -4.10 -22.55 -1.07
CA ALA A 423 -3.06 -23.54 -0.84
C ALA A 423 -1.70 -23.00 -1.31
N ILE A 424 -0.65 -23.31 -0.56
CA ILE A 424 0.73 -22.87 -0.83
C ILE A 424 1.66 -24.08 -0.73
N ASN A 425 2.55 -24.22 -1.72
CA ASN A 425 3.58 -25.24 -1.76
C ASN A 425 4.98 -24.60 -1.79
N GLY A 426 5.65 -24.61 -0.65
CA GLY A 426 7.06 -24.26 -0.48
C GLY A 426 7.99 -25.48 -0.33
N ASN A 427 7.50 -26.71 -0.51
CA ASN A 427 8.32 -27.91 -0.57
C ASN A 427 8.96 -28.08 -1.97
N ASN A 428 9.92 -28.99 -2.07
CA ASN A 428 10.56 -29.42 -3.32
C ASN A 428 9.88 -30.65 -3.95
N TYR A 429 8.66 -30.98 -3.52
CA TYR A 429 7.80 -31.99 -4.12
C TYR A 429 6.36 -31.47 -4.22
N ASP A 430 5.57 -32.09 -5.09
CA ASP A 430 4.23 -31.65 -5.42
C ASP A 430 3.28 -31.73 -4.21
N LEU A 431 2.38 -30.76 -4.08
CA LEU A 431 1.21 -30.89 -3.23
C LEU A 431 0.17 -31.64 -4.06
N ASN A 432 -0.32 -32.76 -3.55
CA ASN A 432 -1.38 -33.54 -4.20
C ASN A 432 -2.27 -34.18 -3.12
N GLN A 433 -3.28 -33.45 -2.64
CA GLN A 433 -4.08 -33.83 -1.47
C GLN A 433 -5.56 -33.49 -1.65
N THR A 434 -6.44 -34.30 -1.08
CA THR A 434 -7.87 -33.95 -0.95
C THR A 434 -8.06 -33.10 0.31
N LEU A 435 -8.37 -31.82 0.15
CA LEU A 435 -8.43 -30.85 1.25
C LEU A 435 -9.83 -30.25 1.42
N MET A 436 -10.17 -29.88 2.66
CA MET A 436 -11.41 -29.15 2.96
C MET A 436 -11.27 -27.70 2.51
N THR A 437 -12.09 -27.30 1.54
CA THR A 437 -12.07 -25.93 0.97
C THR A 437 -13.07 -24.98 1.62
N CYS A 438 -14.04 -25.52 2.36
CA CYS A 438 -15.15 -24.79 2.97
C CYS A 438 -16.06 -24.07 1.96
N LEU A 439 -15.81 -24.22 0.66
CA LEU A 439 -16.60 -23.64 -0.40
C LEU A 439 -17.77 -24.57 -0.76
N PRO A 440 -18.89 -24.03 -1.25
CA PRO A 440 -19.95 -24.84 -1.83
C PRO A 440 -19.46 -25.64 -3.05
N ALA A 441 -20.05 -26.82 -3.27
CA ALA A 441 -19.75 -27.66 -4.42
C ALA A 441 -19.80 -26.90 -5.74
N GLY A 442 -18.88 -27.20 -6.66
CA GLY A 442 -18.82 -26.58 -7.99
C GLY A 442 -17.41 -26.49 -8.55
N LEU A 443 -17.32 -26.02 -9.79
CA LEU A 443 -16.06 -25.81 -10.50
C LEU A 443 -15.59 -24.37 -10.34
N TYR A 444 -14.40 -24.16 -9.80
CA TYR A 444 -13.81 -22.85 -9.53
C TYR A 444 -12.58 -22.60 -10.39
N CYS A 445 -12.38 -21.36 -10.83
CA CYS A 445 -11.15 -20.96 -11.49
C CYS A 445 -10.10 -20.57 -10.47
N ASP A 446 -8.89 -21.10 -10.62
CA ASP A 446 -7.72 -20.64 -9.89
C ASP A 446 -7.30 -19.25 -10.39
N ILE A 447 -7.40 -18.28 -9.50
CA ILE A 447 -7.15 -16.87 -9.80
C ILE A 447 -5.66 -16.53 -9.85
N ILE A 448 -4.77 -17.46 -9.46
CA ILE A 448 -3.32 -17.30 -9.58
C ILE A 448 -2.88 -17.64 -11.01
N SER A 449 -3.17 -18.85 -11.48
CA SER A 449 -2.77 -19.30 -12.82
C SER A 449 -3.58 -18.68 -13.95
N GLY A 450 -4.77 -18.13 -13.67
CA GLY A 450 -5.61 -17.54 -14.72
C GLY A 450 -6.74 -16.66 -14.23
N LEU A 451 -7.77 -16.54 -15.08
CA LEU A 451 -8.96 -15.71 -14.87
C LEU A 451 -10.21 -16.55 -15.16
N LYS A 452 -11.32 -16.16 -14.53
CA LYS A 452 -12.66 -16.55 -14.97
C LYS A 452 -13.04 -15.71 -16.19
N ARG A 453 -13.31 -16.35 -17.33
CA ARG A 453 -13.84 -15.72 -18.55
C ARG A 453 -15.16 -16.40 -18.86
N GLU A 454 -16.26 -15.73 -18.52
CA GLU A 454 -17.62 -16.28 -18.68
C GLU A 454 -17.75 -17.66 -18.03
N HIS A 455 -17.84 -18.71 -18.87
CA HIS A 455 -18.04 -20.11 -18.46
C HIS A 455 -16.75 -20.95 -18.50
N LYS A 456 -15.57 -20.35 -18.58
CA LYS A 456 -14.28 -21.07 -18.59
C LYS A 456 -13.21 -20.43 -17.71
N CYS A 457 -12.28 -21.25 -17.26
CA CYS A 457 -11.05 -20.82 -16.60
C CYS A 457 -9.94 -20.74 -17.66
N THR A 458 -9.17 -19.66 -17.66
CA THR A 458 -8.00 -19.55 -18.56
C THR A 458 -6.77 -20.24 -18.00
N GLY A 459 -6.77 -20.57 -16.71
CA GLY A 459 -5.75 -21.33 -16.01
C GLY A 459 -6.32 -22.62 -15.45
N LYS A 460 -5.81 -23.05 -14.30
CA LYS A 460 -6.30 -24.23 -13.59
C LYS A 460 -7.74 -24.04 -13.10
N SER A 461 -8.42 -25.15 -12.89
CA SER A 461 -9.71 -25.20 -12.22
C SER A 461 -9.67 -26.21 -11.07
N VAL A 462 -10.55 -26.00 -10.09
CA VAL A 462 -10.70 -26.86 -8.92
C VAL A 462 -12.17 -27.25 -8.78
N GLU A 463 -12.43 -28.55 -8.77
CA GLU A 463 -13.76 -29.09 -8.53
C GLU A 463 -13.93 -29.37 -7.03
N VAL A 464 -14.89 -28.68 -6.42
CA VAL A 464 -15.28 -28.85 -5.02
C VAL A 464 -16.50 -29.78 -4.98
N ASP A 465 -16.42 -30.84 -4.17
CA ASP A 465 -17.50 -31.82 -4.00
C ASP A 465 -18.61 -31.33 -3.04
N ASP A 466 -19.67 -32.13 -2.89
CA ASP A 466 -20.82 -31.84 -2.02
C ASP A 466 -20.45 -31.76 -0.53
N ASN A 467 -19.29 -32.29 -0.13
CA ASN A 467 -18.78 -32.19 1.24
C ASN A 467 -17.84 -30.99 1.43
N GLY A 468 -17.66 -30.15 0.40
CA GLY A 468 -16.76 -29.00 0.43
C GLY A 468 -15.28 -29.36 0.29
N LYS A 469 -14.94 -30.60 -0.10
CA LYS A 469 -13.56 -31.04 -0.34
C LYS A 469 -13.19 -30.94 -1.80
N ALA A 470 -11.89 -30.78 -2.09
CA ALA A 470 -11.38 -30.78 -3.45
C ALA A 470 -10.01 -31.44 -3.54
N GLN A 471 -9.70 -32.05 -4.68
CA GLN A 471 -8.34 -32.48 -4.98
C GLN A 471 -7.48 -31.26 -5.36
N ILE A 472 -6.53 -30.92 -4.50
CA ILE A 472 -5.62 -29.80 -4.72
C ILE A 472 -4.28 -30.34 -5.22
N HIS A 473 -3.89 -29.88 -6.40
CA HIS A 473 -2.60 -30.22 -7.01
C HIS A 473 -1.80 -28.95 -7.37
N LEU A 474 -0.64 -28.79 -6.73
CA LEU A 474 0.34 -27.74 -7.02
C LEU A 474 1.70 -28.41 -7.29
N SER A 475 2.14 -28.36 -8.54
CA SER A 475 3.43 -28.90 -8.94
C SER A 475 4.56 -27.96 -8.55
N THR A 476 5.72 -28.50 -8.23
CA THR A 476 6.94 -27.69 -8.02
C THR A 476 7.41 -27.00 -9.29
N HIS A 477 6.99 -27.47 -10.46
CA HIS A 477 7.29 -26.88 -11.76
C HIS A 477 6.30 -25.77 -12.15
N ASP A 478 5.25 -25.55 -11.37
CA ASP A 478 4.38 -24.40 -11.58
C ASP A 478 5.15 -23.09 -11.36
N GLU A 479 4.90 -22.12 -12.24
CA GLU A 479 5.40 -20.75 -12.15
C GLU A 479 5.13 -20.13 -10.77
N ASP A 480 3.98 -20.45 -10.19
CA ASP A 480 3.53 -19.97 -8.89
C ASP A 480 3.33 -21.14 -7.91
N GLY A 481 3.92 -21.05 -6.71
CA GLY A 481 3.74 -22.03 -5.64
C GLY A 481 2.49 -21.80 -4.79
N ILE A 482 1.44 -21.21 -5.36
CA ILE A 482 0.21 -20.80 -4.68
C ILE A 482 -0.99 -21.06 -5.60
N LEU A 483 -2.10 -21.49 -5.02
CA LEU A 483 -3.41 -21.63 -5.67
C LEU A 483 -4.44 -20.92 -4.81
N ALA A 484 -5.36 -20.18 -5.43
CA ALA A 484 -6.45 -19.53 -4.71
C ALA A 484 -7.76 -19.61 -5.51
N ILE A 485 -8.85 -19.88 -4.81
CA ILE A 485 -10.21 -19.90 -5.36
C ILE A 485 -11.17 -19.19 -4.38
N HIS A 486 -12.23 -18.60 -4.90
CA HIS A 486 -13.22 -17.90 -4.07
C HIS A 486 -14.62 -18.03 -4.66
N ILE A 487 -15.65 -17.71 -3.88
CA ILE A 487 -17.06 -17.86 -4.28
C ILE A 487 -17.39 -17.23 -5.65
N GLN A 488 -16.80 -16.08 -5.98
CA GLN A 488 -17.03 -15.41 -7.27
C GLN A 488 -16.23 -16.00 -8.45
N SER A 489 -15.23 -16.87 -8.20
CA SER A 489 -14.47 -17.57 -9.25
C SER A 489 -15.13 -18.90 -9.66
N ARG A 490 -16.25 -19.27 -9.01
CA ARG A 490 -17.10 -20.39 -9.40
C ARG A 490 -17.70 -20.18 -10.79
N LEU A 491 -17.64 -21.18 -11.65
CA LEU A 491 -18.34 -21.20 -12.93
C LEU A 491 -19.83 -21.47 -12.72
N GLU A 492 -20.67 -20.78 -13.49
CA GLU A 492 -22.09 -21.04 -13.51
C GLU A 492 -22.38 -22.34 -14.27
N SER A 493 -23.31 -23.14 -13.75
CA SER A 493 -23.78 -24.35 -14.42
C SER A 493 -24.50 -23.97 -15.72
N ILE A 494 -24.06 -24.55 -16.84
CA ILE A 494 -24.66 -24.37 -18.18
C ILE A 494 -26.17 -24.71 -18.20
N ARG A 495 -26.68 -25.48 -17.22
CA ARG A 495 -28.10 -25.85 -17.14
C ARG A 495 -29.08 -24.68 -16.87
N ASN A 496 -28.59 -23.49 -16.53
CA ASN A 496 -29.44 -22.32 -16.25
C ASN A 496 -29.59 -21.33 -17.43
N LEU A 497 -28.99 -21.60 -18.59
CA LEU A 497 -29.13 -20.75 -19.80
C LEU A 497 -30.27 -21.19 -20.73
N GLY A 498 -31.19 -22.01 -20.24
CA GLY A 498 -32.42 -22.39 -20.94
C GLY A 498 -33.49 -21.31 -20.87
N GLY A 499 -33.30 -20.22 -21.61
CA GLY A 499 -34.39 -19.38 -22.12
C GLY A 499 -34.46 -17.93 -21.61
N VAL A 500 -33.82 -17.01 -22.35
CA VAL A 500 -34.36 -15.68 -22.76
C VAL A 500 -33.60 -15.26 -24.05
N PRO A 501 -34.24 -14.63 -25.07
CA PRO A 501 -33.65 -14.38 -26.39
C PRO A 501 -32.64 -13.24 -26.43
N ASP A 502 -31.71 -13.34 -27.39
CA ASP A 502 -30.73 -12.32 -27.80
C ASP A 502 -31.32 -10.92 -27.88
N SER A 503 -30.85 -10.00 -27.04
CA SER A 503 -30.63 -8.58 -27.38
C SER A 503 -30.22 -7.76 -26.15
N ILE A 504 -28.91 -7.67 -25.86
CA ILE A 504 -28.37 -6.50 -25.16
C ILE A 504 -27.06 -6.07 -25.82
N VAL A 505 -27.13 -4.90 -26.44
CA VAL A 505 -26.04 -4.16 -27.07
C VAL A 505 -25.18 -3.52 -25.98
N TYR A 506 -23.86 -3.77 -26.01
CA TYR A 506 -22.89 -3.06 -25.18
C TYR A 506 -22.67 -1.64 -25.74
N TYR A 507 -22.90 -0.61 -24.92
CA TYR A 507 -22.32 0.71 -25.17
C TYR A 507 -20.88 0.73 -24.66
N LYS A 508 -19.99 1.25 -25.53
CA LYS A 508 -18.54 1.35 -25.38
C LYS A 508 -18.08 2.14 -24.16
#